data_AF-A0A2U1VV22-F1
#
_entry.id   AF-A0A2U1VV22-F1
#
_cell.length_a   1.000
_cell.length_b   1.000
_cell.length_c   1.000
_cell.angle_alpha   90.00
_cell.angle_beta   90.00
_cell.angle_gamma   90.00
#
_symmetry.space_group_name_H-M   'P 1'
#
loop_
_entity.id
_entity.type
_entity.pdbx_description
1 polymer ?
#
loop_
_entity_poly.entity_id
_entity_poly.type
_entity_poly.pdbx_seq_one_letter_code
_entity_poly.pdbx_strand_id
1 'polypeptide(L)'
;MRVVVAGCVVSVGIALSGCSATGPAPLNVGSLNGNYAAEMEGEMRGPAGERCFVFTWDRPLTAELVVRLRSASCESREHPNWMTSTELSRTVVPVAQSALKESGLTAGVR
;
A
#
# COMPACT_ATOMS: atom_id res chain seq x y z
N MET A 1 9.14 -53.09 -45.64
CA MET A 1 9.95 -52.25 -44.74
C MET A 1 9.10 -51.09 -44.27
N ARG A 2 9.22 -50.75 -42.98
CA ARG A 2 8.27 -49.95 -42.19
C ARG A 2 8.46 -48.45 -42.40
N VAL A 3 7.36 -47.73 -42.55
CA VAL A 3 7.26 -46.26 -42.49
C VAL A 3 7.29 -45.83 -41.02
N VAL A 4 8.13 -44.86 -40.67
CA VAL A 4 8.07 -44.16 -39.39
C VAL A 4 8.05 -42.66 -39.69
N VAL A 5 6.85 -42.08 -39.61
CA VAL A 5 6.63 -40.63 -39.55
C VAL A 5 6.70 -40.25 -38.07
N ALA A 6 7.73 -39.51 -37.68
CA ALA A 6 7.81 -38.90 -36.36
C ALA A 6 7.36 -37.44 -36.49
N GLY A 7 6.08 -37.18 -36.22
CA GLY A 7 5.56 -35.85 -35.95
C GLY A 7 5.59 -35.58 -34.45
N CYS A 8 6.10 -34.41 -34.04
CA CYS A 8 5.99 -33.79 -32.71
C CYS A 8 6.83 -32.48 -32.77
N VAL A 9 6.50 -31.31 -32.23
CA VAL A 9 5.36 -30.74 -31.50
C VAL A 9 5.55 -29.21 -31.56
N VAL A 10 4.47 -28.50 -31.89
CA VAL A 10 3.98 -27.21 -31.39
C VAL A 10 4.97 -26.08 -31.06
N SER A 11 4.82 -25.00 -31.83
CA SER A 11 5.25 -23.63 -31.58
C SER A 11 4.96 -23.15 -30.16
N VAL A 12 5.98 -22.92 -29.34
CA VAL A 12 5.85 -22.15 -28.10
C VAL A 12 6.20 -20.70 -28.41
N GLY A 13 5.15 -19.90 -28.61
CA GLY A 13 5.26 -18.44 -28.67
C GLY A 13 5.81 -17.93 -27.35
N ILE A 14 6.96 -17.25 -27.43
CA ILE A 14 7.54 -16.52 -26.30
C ILE A 14 6.66 -15.30 -26.07
N ALA A 15 5.68 -15.45 -25.16
CA ALA A 15 4.94 -14.32 -24.61
C ALA A 15 5.92 -13.50 -23.75
N LEU A 16 6.44 -12.42 -24.33
CA LEU A 16 7.05 -11.34 -23.57
C LEU A 16 5.93 -10.67 -22.77
N SER A 17 5.65 -11.20 -21.58
CA SER A 17 4.85 -10.52 -20.55
C SER A 17 5.47 -9.15 -20.34
N GLY A 18 4.78 -8.12 -20.83
CA GLY A 18 5.11 -6.74 -20.52
C GLY A 18 5.10 -6.58 -19.00
N CYS A 19 6.27 -6.27 -18.44
CA CYS A 19 6.33 -5.60 -17.16
C CYS A 19 5.61 -4.27 -17.33
N SER A 20 4.33 -4.22 -16.96
CA SER A 20 3.70 -2.96 -16.59
C SER A 20 4.48 -2.44 -15.38
N ALA A 21 5.54 -1.71 -15.66
CA ALA A 21 6.28 -0.95 -14.68
C ALA A 21 5.34 0.17 -14.22
N THR A 22 4.49 -0.14 -13.25
CA THR A 22 3.87 0.89 -12.42
C THR A 22 5.03 1.56 -11.70
N GLY A 23 5.53 2.64 -12.29
CA GLY A 23 6.55 3.47 -11.67
C GLY A 23 6.10 3.87 -10.25
N PRO A 24 7.05 4.14 -9.34
CA PRO A 24 6.71 4.50 -7.97
C PRO A 24 5.74 5.68 -8.01
N ALA A 25 4.54 5.48 -7.46
CA ALA A 25 3.54 6.53 -7.37
C ALA A 25 4.17 7.73 -6.67
N PRO A 26 4.01 8.95 -7.22
CA PRO A 26 4.64 10.14 -6.66
C PRO A 26 4.27 10.25 -5.18
N LEU A 27 5.29 10.41 -4.34
CA LEU A 27 5.17 10.72 -2.91
C LEU A 27 4.69 12.17 -2.74
N ASN A 28 3.58 12.55 -3.37
CA ASN A 28 2.98 13.84 -3.06
C ASN A 28 2.55 13.80 -1.59
N VAL A 29 2.99 14.81 -0.85
CA VAL A 29 2.61 15.09 0.54
C VAL A 29 1.15 15.54 0.52
N GLY A 30 0.25 14.59 0.30
CA GLY A 30 -1.15 14.81 -0.01
C GLY A 30 -1.55 14.09 -1.30
N SER A 31 -2.61 13.31 -1.26
CA SER A 31 -3.20 12.76 -2.49
C SER A 31 -3.95 13.89 -3.23
N LEU A 32 -3.79 13.94 -4.56
CA LEU A 32 -4.52 14.87 -5.43
C LEU A 32 -6.05 14.69 -5.32
N ASN A 33 -6.49 13.54 -4.84
CA ASN A 33 -7.89 13.17 -4.67
C ASN A 33 -8.33 13.22 -3.18
N GLY A 34 -7.57 13.93 -2.33
CA GLY A 34 -7.80 14.00 -0.89
C GLY A 34 -7.23 12.80 -0.13
N ASN A 35 -7.40 12.78 1.20
CA ASN A 35 -6.99 11.66 2.04
C ASN A 35 -8.18 11.22 2.89
N TYR A 36 -8.32 9.92 3.14
CA TYR A 36 -9.19 9.45 4.21
C TYR A 36 -8.55 9.72 5.57
N ALA A 37 -9.38 9.80 6.61
CA ALA A 37 -8.90 9.94 7.97
C ALA A 37 -8.03 8.74 8.33
N ALA A 38 -6.90 8.99 9.00
CA ALA A 38 -6.08 7.93 9.53
C ALA A 38 -6.79 7.24 10.69
N GLU A 39 -6.65 5.93 10.79
CA GLU A 39 -7.10 5.18 11.95
C GLU A 39 -5.93 4.52 12.66
N MET A 40 -5.96 4.59 13.99
CA MET A 40 -5.02 3.87 14.84
C MET A 40 -5.37 2.40 14.84
N GLU A 41 -4.45 1.56 14.40
CA GLU A 41 -4.63 0.10 14.31
C GLU A 41 -4.12 -0.60 15.57
N GLY A 42 -3.17 -0.01 16.27
CA GLY A 42 -2.62 -0.56 17.51
C GLY A 42 -1.30 0.06 17.92
N GLU A 43 -0.57 -0.68 18.75
CA GLU A 43 0.74 -0.28 19.28
C GLU A 43 1.78 -1.34 18.97
N MET A 44 3.04 -0.91 18.80
CA MET A 44 4.19 -1.77 18.69
C MET A 44 5.41 -1.16 19.40
N ARG A 45 6.49 -1.93 19.47
CA ARG A 45 7.80 -1.44 19.93
C ARG A 45 8.74 -1.28 18.75
N GLY A 46 9.43 -0.15 18.71
CA GLY A 46 10.49 0.08 17.75
C GLY A 46 11.76 -0.70 18.10
N PRO A 47 12.76 -0.69 17.20
CA PRO A 47 14.00 -1.46 17.39
C PRO A 47 14.79 -1.10 18.65
N ALA A 48 14.64 0.12 19.16
CA ALA A 48 15.31 0.56 20.38
C ALA A 48 14.40 0.51 21.63
N GLY A 49 13.23 -0.15 21.53
CA GLY A 49 12.27 -0.34 22.63
C GLY A 49 11.31 0.82 22.86
N GLU A 50 11.40 1.88 22.07
CA GLU A 50 10.48 3.02 22.09
C GLU A 50 9.05 2.59 21.75
N ARG A 51 8.07 3.30 22.31
CA ARG A 51 6.65 3.06 22.01
C ARG A 51 6.32 3.66 20.65
N CYS A 52 5.58 2.90 19.85
CA CYS A 52 5.09 3.32 18.56
C CYS A 52 3.58 3.08 18.44
N PHE A 53 2.86 4.06 17.92
CA PHE A 53 1.47 3.92 17.50
C PHE A 53 1.42 3.59 16.02
N VAL A 54 0.69 2.54 15.66
CA VAL A 54 0.52 2.12 14.26
C VAL A 54 -0.75 2.76 13.71
N PHE A 55 -0.59 3.46 12.59
CA PHE A 55 -1.68 4.09 11.87
C PHE A 55 -1.84 3.48 10.48
N THR A 56 -3.07 3.24 10.08
CA THR A 56 -3.44 2.94 8.70
C THR A 56 -4.00 4.20 8.03
N TRP A 57 -3.59 4.40 6.78
CA TRP A 57 -4.00 5.51 5.94
C TRP A 57 -4.44 4.94 4.59
N ASP A 58 -5.57 5.39 4.07
CA ASP A 58 -5.99 5.07 2.72
C ASP A 58 -6.10 6.39 1.92
N ARG A 59 -5.40 6.47 0.79
CA ARG A 59 -5.30 7.66 -0.05
C ARG A 59 -5.78 7.35 -1.47
N PRO A 60 -6.87 7.96 -1.95
CA PRO A 60 -7.39 7.69 -3.29
C PRO A 60 -6.38 8.02 -4.40
N LEU A 61 -6.12 7.05 -5.28
CA LEU A 61 -5.32 7.23 -6.50
C LEU A 61 -6.21 7.52 -7.70
N THR A 62 -7.29 6.76 -7.84
CA THR A 62 -8.31 6.87 -8.89
C THR A 62 -9.70 6.67 -8.25
N ALA A 63 -10.75 6.65 -9.09
CA ALA A 63 -12.10 6.33 -8.62
C ALA A 63 -12.23 4.89 -8.07
N GLU A 64 -11.41 3.94 -8.55
CA GLU A 64 -11.47 2.54 -8.12
C GLU A 64 -10.31 2.11 -7.21
N LEU A 65 -9.25 2.92 -7.05
CA LEU A 65 -8.03 2.51 -6.34
C LEU A 65 -7.63 3.47 -5.22
N VAL A 66 -7.10 2.91 -4.13
CA VAL A 66 -6.42 3.65 -3.06
C VAL A 66 -5.02 3.08 -2.82
N VAL A 67 -4.09 3.91 -2.35
CA VAL A 67 -2.90 3.43 -1.65
C VAL A 67 -3.25 3.28 -0.18
N ARG A 68 -3.10 2.08 0.34
CA ARG A 68 -3.05 1.81 1.78
C ARG A 68 -1.61 1.93 2.26
N LEU A 69 -1.37 2.82 3.21
CA LEU A 69 -0.10 2.94 3.92
C LEU A 69 -0.32 2.55 5.38
N ARG A 70 0.62 1.77 5.93
CA ARG A 70 0.75 1.58 7.37
C ARG A 70 2.02 2.26 7.83
N SER A 71 1.93 3.04 8.90
CA SER A 71 3.08 3.75 9.47
C SER A 71 3.14 3.58 10.98
N ALA A 72 4.35 3.42 11.51
CA ALA A 72 4.61 3.52 12.94
C ALA A 72 5.03 4.96 13.27
N SER A 73 4.31 5.60 14.18
CA SER A 73 4.69 6.87 14.79
C SER A 73 5.31 6.57 16.15
N CYS A 74 6.65 6.65 16.24
CA CYS A 74 7.45 6.25 17.39
C CYS A 74 7.94 7.46 18.19
N GLU A 75 8.02 7.35 19.51
CA GLU A 75 8.63 8.38 20.35
C GLU A 75 10.10 8.61 19.95
N SER A 76 10.48 9.87 19.67
CA SER A 76 11.86 10.22 19.35
C SER A 76 12.72 10.22 20.62
N ARG A 77 13.86 9.51 20.56
CA ARG A 77 14.87 9.53 21.61
C ARG A 77 15.77 10.77 21.54
N GLU A 78 15.93 11.33 20.35
CA GLU A 78 16.78 12.49 20.09
C GLU A 78 16.08 13.80 20.47
N HIS A 79 14.76 13.83 20.32
CA HIS A 79 13.93 15.01 20.58
C HIS A 79 12.73 14.65 21.46
N PRO A 80 12.79 14.92 22.78
CA PRO A 80 11.67 14.63 23.67
C PRO A 80 10.36 15.26 23.20
N ASN A 81 9.26 14.51 23.32
CA ASN A 81 7.91 14.86 22.86
C ASN A 81 7.71 14.91 21.34
N TRP A 82 8.73 14.56 20.55
CA TRP A 82 8.57 14.42 19.10
C TRP A 82 8.24 12.98 18.76
N MET A 83 7.52 12.82 17.66
CA MET A 83 7.23 11.51 17.08
C MET A 83 7.95 11.39 15.74
N THR A 84 8.62 10.27 15.51
CA THR A 84 9.24 9.91 14.24
C THR A 84 8.34 8.91 13.52
N SER A 85 7.94 9.23 12.29
CA SER A 85 7.09 8.35 11.49
C SER A 85 7.95 7.47 10.57
N THR A 86 7.70 6.17 10.58
CA THR A 86 8.33 5.19 9.69
C THR A 86 7.26 4.42 8.93
N GLU A 87 7.42 4.29 7.61
CA GLU A 87 6.55 3.44 6.80
C GLU A 87 6.78 1.96 7.11
N LEU A 88 5.72 1.24 7.45
CA LEU A 88 5.74 -0.20 7.69
C LEU A 88 5.37 -0.98 6.43
N SER A 89 4.35 -0.51 5.70
CA SER A 89 3.94 -1.10 4.45
C SER A 89 3.18 -0.12 3.57
N ARG A 90 3.17 -0.43 2.27
CA ARG A 90 2.42 0.29 1.26
C ARG A 90 1.88 -0.69 0.24
N THR A 91 0.59 -0.60 -0.06
CA THR A 91 -0.05 -1.45 -1.05
C THR A 91 -1.15 -0.68 -1.77
N VAL A 92 -1.42 -1.06 -3.02
CA VAL A 92 -2.57 -0.54 -3.77
C VAL A 92 -3.71 -1.53 -3.62
N VAL A 93 -4.87 -1.05 -3.17
CA VAL A 93 -6.07 -1.88 -3.01
C VAL A 93 -7.26 -1.23 -3.70
N PRO A 94 -8.26 -2.02 -4.14
CA PRO A 94 -9.53 -1.48 -4.60
C PRO A 94 -10.19 -0.60 -3.53
N VAL A 95 -10.82 0.50 -3.94
CA VAL A 95 -11.59 1.41 -3.06
C VAL A 95 -12.64 0.64 -2.26
N ALA A 96 -13.24 -0.40 -2.82
CA ALA A 96 -14.22 -1.26 -2.13
C ALA A 96 -13.63 -2.02 -0.92
N GLN A 97 -12.30 -2.13 -0.82
CA GLN A 97 -11.58 -2.74 0.29
C GLN A 97 -11.04 -1.70 1.29
N SER A 98 -11.29 -0.41 1.04
CA SER A 98 -10.95 0.68 1.96
C SER A 98 -11.91 0.68 3.15
N ALA A 99 -11.42 0.31 4.33
CA ALA A 99 -12.19 0.44 5.57
C ALA A 99 -12.33 1.91 6.01
N LEU A 100 -11.45 2.79 5.52
CA LEU A 100 -11.35 4.19 5.95
C LEU A 100 -12.22 5.15 5.11
N LYS A 101 -12.87 4.65 4.06
CA LYS A 101 -13.72 5.46 3.18
C LYS A 101 -14.92 6.05 3.94
N GLU A 102 -15.45 5.33 4.93
CA GLU A 102 -16.67 5.71 5.66
C GLU A 102 -16.39 6.58 6.89
N SER A 103 -15.21 6.45 7.51
CA SER A 103 -14.81 7.27 8.67
C SER A 103 -14.56 8.74 8.32
N GLY A 104 -14.37 9.06 7.04
CA GLY A 104 -14.37 10.45 6.55
C GLY A 104 -15.76 11.11 6.52
N LEU A 105 -16.86 10.36 6.52
CA LEU A 105 -18.23 10.91 6.52
C LEU A 105 -18.74 11.25 7.92
N THR A 106 -18.20 10.63 8.97
CA THR A 106 -18.68 10.78 10.35
C THR A 106 -17.88 11.80 11.18
N ALA A 107 -16.74 12.27 10.68
CA ALA A 107 -15.92 13.30 11.33
C ALA A 107 -16.49 14.74 11.23
N GLY A 108 -17.74 14.90 10.77
CA GLY A 108 -18.41 16.18 10.53
C GLY A 108 -19.43 16.64 11.59
N VAL A 109 -19.64 15.91 12.69
CA VAL A 109 -20.51 16.36 13.80
C VAL A 109 -20.01 15.81 15.12
N ARG A 110 -19.28 16.61 15.90
CA ARG A 110 -19.43 16.76 17.35
C ARG A 110 -18.96 18.14 17.78
#